data_AF-A0A484KSH1-F1
#
_entry.id   AF-A0A484KSH1-F1
#
_cell.length_a   1.000
_cell.length_b   1.000
_cell.length_c   1.000
_cell.angle_alpha   90.00
_cell.angle_beta   90.00
_cell.angle_gamma   90.00
#
_symmetry.space_group_name_H-M   'P 1'
#
loop_
_entity.id
_entity.type
_entity.pdbx_description
1 polymer ?
#
loop_
_entity_poly.entity_id
_entity_poly.type
_entity_poly.pdbx_seq_one_letter_code
_entity_poly.pdbx_strand_id
1 'polypeptide(L)'
;MPHQSMFKTFHNILHIYEKWLFMTKTSMRFYLLLNEVDPYRTCKSKRSITKVMFLWVVRRPFVDDNGAVLWDGKVGIFYFTLFYGIVKLAYSISLKV
;
A
#
# COMPACT_ATOMS: atom_id res chain seq x y z
N MET A 1 -12.04 36.71 22.06
CA MET A 1 -10.67 36.32 21.63
C MET A 1 -10.81 35.42 20.42
N PRO A 2 -10.18 35.71 19.26
CA PRO A 2 -10.37 34.85 18.10
C PRO A 2 -9.66 33.52 18.37
N HIS A 3 -10.42 32.43 18.33
CA HIS A 3 -9.87 31.08 18.35
C HIS A 3 -9.21 30.85 16.99
N GLN A 4 -7.90 31.11 16.91
CA GLN A 4 -7.13 30.76 15.71
C GLN A 4 -7.17 29.23 15.56
N SER A 5 -7.84 28.75 14.52
CA SER A 5 -7.84 27.35 14.14
C SER A 5 -6.44 26.95 13.70
N MET A 6 -5.65 26.45 14.65
CA MET A 6 -4.30 25.96 14.37
C MET A 6 -4.41 24.58 13.73
N PHE A 7 -3.93 24.45 12.50
CA PHE A 7 -3.85 23.14 11.86
C PHE A 7 -2.87 22.25 12.63
N LYS A 8 -3.37 21.14 13.17
CA LYS A 8 -2.49 20.12 13.75
C LYS A 8 -1.67 19.50 12.63
N THR A 9 -0.36 19.56 12.77
CA THR A 9 0.58 19.01 11.80
C THR A 9 0.64 17.49 11.92
N PHE A 10 0.43 16.77 10.81
CA PHE A 10 0.38 15.29 10.76
C PHE A 10 1.76 14.61 10.86
N HIS A 11 2.72 15.24 11.53
CA HIS A 11 4.09 14.74 11.56
C HIS A 11 4.21 13.39 12.26
N ASN A 12 3.38 13.07 13.26
CA ASN A 12 3.42 11.82 14.02
C ASN A 12 2.22 10.89 13.76
N ILE A 13 1.64 10.97 12.57
CA ILE A 13 0.48 10.15 12.20
C ILE A 13 0.89 9.11 11.16
N LEU A 14 0.60 7.84 11.47
CA LEU A 14 0.70 6.71 10.55
C LEU A 14 -0.67 6.45 9.94
N HIS A 15 -0.75 6.49 8.62
CA HIS A 15 -1.93 6.09 7.88
C HIS A 15 -1.83 4.61 7.52
N ILE A 16 -2.81 3.85 7.96
CA ILE A 16 -2.92 2.41 7.73
C ILE A 16 -4.15 2.17 6.84
N TYR A 17 -3.98 1.39 5.78
CA TYR A 17 -5.06 1.06 4.86
C TYR A 17 -5.07 -0.42 4.47
N GLU A 18 -6.26 -1.01 4.42
CA GLU A 18 -6.47 -2.39 3.96
C GLU A 18 -7.14 -2.41 2.59
N LYS A 19 -6.57 -3.19 1.66
CA LYS A 19 -7.14 -3.35 0.31
C LYS A 19 -7.06 -4.78 -0.17
N TRP A 20 -8.17 -5.26 -0.74
CA TRP A 20 -8.21 -6.50 -1.51
C TRP A 20 -7.74 -6.26 -2.94
N LEU A 21 -6.69 -6.97 -3.36
CA LEU A 21 -6.20 -7.00 -4.74
C LEU A 21 -6.45 -8.38 -5.35
N PHE A 22 -6.77 -8.41 -6.64
CA PHE A 22 -6.86 -9.66 -7.39
C PHE A 22 -5.46 -10.10 -7.81
N MET A 23 -5.13 -11.38 -7.63
CA MET A 23 -3.84 -11.95 -8.03
C MET A 23 -3.54 -11.79 -9.53
N THR A 24 -4.58 -11.75 -10.36
CA THR A 24 -4.46 -11.52 -11.81
C THR A 24 -5.45 -10.46 -12.27
N LYS A 25 -5.12 -9.76 -13.36
CA LYS A 25 -6.04 -8.80 -13.98
C LYS A 25 -7.31 -9.50 -14.42
N THR A 26 -8.48 -8.88 -14.22
CA THR A 26 -9.76 -9.49 -14.61
C THR A 26 -9.87 -9.70 -16.12
N SER A 27 -9.37 -8.76 -16.92
CA SER A 27 -9.26 -8.89 -18.38
C SER A 27 -7.88 -8.38 -18.78
N MET A 28 -7.25 -9.07 -19.73
CA MET A 28 -5.92 -8.73 -20.23
C MET A 28 -5.99 -8.85 -21.75
N ARG A 29 -5.55 -7.80 -22.45
CA ARG A 29 -5.52 -7.75 -23.91
C ARG A 29 -4.07 -7.95 -24.34
N PHE A 30 -3.87 -8.80 -25.33
CA PHE A 30 -2.57 -9.13 -25.89
C PHE A 30 -2.60 -8.79 -27.37
N TYR A 31 -1.47 -8.27 -27.89
CA TYR A 31 -1.25 -8.17 -29.32
C TYR A 31 -0.50 -9.43 -29.72
N LEU A 32 -1.08 -10.21 -30.64
CA LEU A 32 -0.51 -11.47 -31.11
C LEU A 32 -0.14 -11.34 -32.59
N LEU A 33 0.94 -12.01 -32.99
CA LEU A 33 1.25 -12.22 -34.40
C LEU A 33 0.30 -13.25 -35.01
N LEU A 34 0.16 -13.22 -36.34
CA LEU A 34 -0.79 -14.06 -37.11
C LEU A 34 -0.69 -15.57 -36.83
N ASN A 35 0.48 -16.06 -36.40
CA ASN A 35 0.74 -17.48 -36.14
C ASN A 35 1.01 -17.79 -34.66
N GLU A 36 0.77 -16.83 -33.75
CA GLU A 36 0.99 -17.04 -32.32
C GLU A 36 -0.25 -17.62 -31.65
N VAL A 37 -0.05 -18.55 -30.71
CA VAL A 37 -1.14 -19.20 -29.98
C VAL A 37 -1.70 -18.25 -28.93
N ASP A 38 -3.02 -18.20 -28.83
CA ASP A 38 -3.70 -17.40 -27.81
C ASP A 38 -3.19 -17.74 -26.39
N PRO A 39 -2.89 -16.73 -25.57
CA PRO A 39 -2.41 -16.95 -24.21
C PRO A 39 -3.50 -17.63 -23.38
N TYR A 40 -3.20 -18.85 -22.93
CA TYR A 40 -4.12 -19.62 -22.12
C TYR A 40 -4.26 -19.03 -20.71
N ARG A 41 -5.50 -18.91 -20.25
CA ARG A 41 -5.81 -18.45 -18.89
C ARG A 41 -6.60 -19.51 -18.13
N THR A 42 -6.07 -19.91 -16.98
CA THR A 42 -6.67 -20.92 -16.10
C THR A 42 -7.98 -20.45 -15.46
N CYS A 43 -8.08 -19.18 -15.06
CA CYS A 43 -9.27 -18.62 -14.42
C CYS A 43 -10.11 -17.81 -15.42
N LYS A 44 -11.30 -18.31 -15.78
CA LYS A 44 -12.19 -17.63 -16.75
C LYS A 44 -13.10 -16.55 -16.15
N SER A 45 -13.36 -16.60 -14.84
CA SER A 45 -14.29 -15.67 -14.17
C SER A 45 -13.60 -14.84 -13.10
N LYS A 46 -14.02 -13.59 -12.93
CA LYS A 46 -13.54 -12.70 -11.85
C LYS A 46 -13.73 -13.30 -10.46
N ARG A 47 -14.79 -14.10 -10.28
CA ARG A 47 -15.14 -14.74 -9.00
C ARG A 47 -14.16 -15.84 -8.61
N SER A 48 -13.54 -16.50 -9.59
CA SER A 48 -12.55 -17.55 -9.37
C SER A 48 -11.12 -17.03 -9.18
N ILE A 49 -10.88 -15.72 -9.33
CA ILE A 49 -9.55 -15.14 -9.12
C ILE A 49 -9.33 -14.96 -7.62
N THR A 50 -8.26 -15.56 -7.11
CA THR A 50 -7.82 -15.39 -5.72
C THR A 50 -7.62 -13.91 -5.41
N LYS A 51 -8.28 -13.46 -4.33
CA LYS A 51 -8.08 -12.13 -3.76
C LYS A 51 -7.10 -12.24 -2.61
N VAL A 52 -6.13 -11.32 -2.57
CA VAL A 52 -5.18 -11.19 -1.48
C VAL A 52 -5.38 -9.82 -0.84
N MET A 53 -5.44 -9.80 0.49
CA MET A 53 -5.55 -8.55 1.25
C MET A 53 -4.17 -8.05 1.61
N PHE A 54 -3.95 -6.77 1.32
CA PHE A 54 -2.72 -6.05 1.64
C PHE A 54 -3.00 -4.94 2.64
N LEU A 55 -2.09 -4.81 3.60
CA LEU A 55 -2.00 -3.73 4.56
C LEU A 55 -0.91 -2.76 4.12
N TRP A 56 -1.25 -1.49 3.98
CA TRP A 56 -0.35 -0.43 3.56
C TRP A 56 -0.15 0.52 4.72
N VAL A 57 1.10 0.79 5.07
CA VAL A 57 1.45 1.72 6.14
C VAL A 57 2.32 2.83 5.55
N VAL A 58 1.80 4.06 5.61
CA VAL A 58 2.44 5.25 5.05
C VAL A 58 2.34 6.37 6.07
N ARG A 59 3.37 7.20 6.16
CA ARG A 59 3.37 8.46 6.93
C ARG A 59 3.87 9.57 6.02
N ARG A 60 3.68 10.82 6.46
CA ARG A 60 4.19 11.98 5.74
C ARG A 60 5.72 11.87 5.56
N PRO A 61 6.27 12.13 4.36
CA PRO A 61 7.71 12.20 4.17
C PRO A 61 8.31 13.27 5.10
N PHE A 62 9.49 12.98 5.65
CA PHE A 62 10.30 13.97 6.36
C PHE A 62 11.28 14.58 5.38
N VAL A 63 11.20 15.90 5.24
CA VAL A 63 12.07 16.70 4.38
C VAL A 63 12.76 17.72 5.28
N ASP A 64 14.08 17.82 5.16
CA ASP A 64 14.91 18.81 5.84
C ASP A 64 14.62 20.23 5.29
N ASP A 65 15.01 21.25 6.04
CA ASP A 65 14.85 22.65 5.64
C ASP A 65 15.59 22.99 4.34
N ASN A 66 16.64 22.22 4.02
CA ASN A 66 17.39 22.30 2.76
C ASN A 66 16.70 21.57 1.59
N GLY A 67 15.51 21.01 1.79
CA GLY A 67 14.75 20.27 0.77
C GLY A 67 15.19 18.81 0.58
N ALA A 68 16.12 18.30 1.38
CA ALA A 68 16.58 16.92 1.31
C ALA A 68 15.58 15.96 1.98
N VAL A 69 15.23 14.86 1.32
CA VAL A 69 14.30 13.85 1.88
C VAL A 69 15.06 12.97 2.88
N LEU A 70 14.78 13.16 4.16
CA LEU A 70 15.29 12.34 5.26
C LEU A 70 14.57 10.98 5.33
N TRP A 71 13.27 10.98 5.03
CA TRP A 71 12.46 9.77 4.98
C TRP A 71 11.31 9.91 3.99
N ASP A 72 11.10 8.89 3.16
CA ASP A 72 10.23 8.97 1.98
C ASP A 72 8.73 8.73 2.26
N GLY A 73 8.36 8.51 3.52
CA GLY A 73 6.96 8.27 3.89
C GLY A 73 6.55 6.79 3.92
N LYS A 74 7.38 5.87 3.42
CA LYS A 74 6.95 4.47 3.20
C LYS A 74 7.44 3.56 4.31
N VAL A 75 6.51 2.97 5.06
CA VAL A 75 6.86 1.95 6.06
C VAL A 75 6.87 0.57 5.42
N GLY A 76 5.85 0.25 4.62
CA GLY A 76 5.79 -1.02 3.88
C GLY A 76 4.40 -1.42 3.41
N ILE A 77 4.38 -2.51 2.63
CA ILE A 77 3.19 -3.22 2.20
C ILE A 77 3.30 -4.65 2.74
N PHE A 78 2.27 -5.11 3.43
CA PHE A 78 2.28 -6.40 4.09
C PHE A 78 1.08 -7.26 3.68
N TYR A 79 1.30 -8.57 3.61
CA TYR A 79 0.23 -9.54 3.42
C TYR A 79 -0.54 -9.73 4.73
N PHE A 80 -1.87 -9.81 4.65
CA PHE A 80 -2.73 -9.86 5.84
C PHE A 80 -2.48 -11.05 6.78
N THR A 81 -1.87 -12.14 6.31
CA THR A 81 -1.56 -13.33 7.11
C THR A 81 -0.58 -13.08 8.27
N LEU A 82 0.12 -11.93 8.31
CA LEU A 82 1.17 -11.60 9.29
C LEU A 82 0.76 -10.53 10.33
N PHE A 83 -0.54 -10.26 10.49
CA PHE A 83 -1.05 -9.07 11.21
C PHE A 83 -0.50 -8.88 12.64
N TYR A 84 -0.40 -9.95 13.44
CA TYR A 84 0.05 -9.85 14.84
C TYR A 84 1.50 -9.37 15.00
N GLY A 85 2.40 -9.77 14.11
CA GLY A 85 3.80 -9.36 14.16
C GLY A 85 4.02 -7.94 13.65
N ILE A 86 3.29 -7.55 12.61
CA ILE A 86 3.45 -6.25 11.95
C ILE A 86 2.90 -5.12 12.80
N VAL A 87 1.73 -5.31 13.43
CA VAL A 87 1.18 -4.29 14.35
C VAL A 87 2.19 -4.02 15.47
N LYS A 88 2.73 -5.08 16.10
CA LYS A 88 3.79 -4.93 17.12
C LYS A 88 5.03 -4.19 16.60
N LEU A 89 5.48 -4.50 15.38
CA LEU A 89 6.62 -3.83 14.76
C LEU A 89 6.32 -2.35 14.45
N ALA A 90 5.15 -2.04 13.89
CA ALA A 90 4.73 -0.68 13.56
C ALA A 90 4.58 0.18 14.82
N TYR A 91 3.97 -0.35 15.89
CA TYR A 91 3.93 0.33 17.19
C TYR A 91 5.34 0.51 17.76
N SER A 92 6.23 -0.48 17.65
CA SER A 92 7.62 -0.36 18.11
C SER A 92 8.42 0.66 17.30
N ILE A 93 8.20 0.79 15.99
CA ILE A 93 8.85 1.80 15.15
C ILE A 93 8.29 3.19 15.50
N SER A 94 6.97 3.30 15.68
CA SER A 94 6.31 4.55 16.05
C SER A 94 6.67 5.06 17.45
N LEU A 95 7.14 4.19 18.35
CA LEU A 95 7.64 4.55 19.69
C LEU A 95 9.15 4.83 19.72
N LYS A 96 9.89 4.43 18.68
CA LYS A 96 11.36 4.62 18.58
C LYS A 96 11.76 5.81 17.71
N VAL A 97 10.81 6.43 17.01
CA VAL A 97 10.95 7.67 16.23
C VAL A 97 10.20 8.79 16.94
#